data_AF-A0AAE8GF73-F1
#
_entry.id   AF-A0AAE8GF73-F1
#
_cell.length_a   1.000
_cell.length_b   1.000
_cell.length_c   1.000
_cell.angle_alpha   90.00
_cell.angle_beta   90.00
_cell.angle_gamma   90.00
#
_symmetry.space_group_name_H-M   'P 1'
#
loop_
_entity.id
_entity.type
_entity.pdbx_description
1 polymer ?
#
loop_
_entity_poly.entity_id
_entity_poly.type
_entity_poly.pdbx_seq_one_letter_code
_entity_poly.pdbx_strand_id
1 'polypeptide(L)'
;MAEFSIIDQYFNRQSYTDVTLGIGDDSALITPPVNQQLVICADTLVAGRHFPLDTSAHAIGWKSVAVNLSDIAAMGAKPHSILLALSLPTIDHGWLKGFSQGIYDCCNQFGVALIGGDTTQGPHLTITVTAMGWVETGQAVLRSGAKVGDYVCVSGQVGDAAYGLQHLGHPLQERLDYPTPRCQLGQQLKGLASSMIDISDGLAQDLGHILKASNVGARLLLEKLPIDSMLEELPEQQRWQYALAGGDDYELCFTITPQNYEKLLQKQLDIKITMIGEIVEQTQLTFEHLGSDYPLQIHGYQHFA
;
A
#
# COMPACT_ATOMS: atom_id res chain seq x y z
N MET A 1 -26.63 20.99 5.78
CA MET A 1 -25.52 21.84 5.32
C MET A 1 -25.37 21.68 3.82
N ALA A 2 -24.95 22.72 3.11
CA ALA A 2 -24.54 22.60 1.71
C ALA A 2 -23.06 22.18 1.65
N GLU A 3 -22.59 21.81 0.45
CA GLU A 3 -21.23 21.35 0.13
C GLU A 3 -20.12 22.18 0.83
N PHE A 4 -20.09 23.49 0.64
CA PHE A 4 -19.03 24.36 1.18
C PHE A 4 -18.88 24.31 2.70
N SER A 5 -19.98 24.13 3.43
CA SER A 5 -19.94 24.01 4.89
C SER A 5 -19.34 22.67 5.33
N ILE A 6 -19.47 21.61 4.52
CA ILE A 6 -18.85 20.32 4.79
C ILE A 6 -17.34 20.42 4.61
N ILE A 7 -16.90 21.05 3.51
CA ILE A 7 -15.48 21.23 3.20
C ILE A 7 -14.79 21.98 4.34
N ASP A 8 -15.33 23.15 4.73
CA ASP A 8 -14.77 23.97 5.80
C ASP A 8 -14.71 23.22 7.15
N GLN A 9 -15.79 22.54 7.52
CA GLN A 9 -15.88 21.86 8.81
C GLN A 9 -15.03 20.58 8.90
N TYR A 10 -14.99 19.77 7.84
CA TYR A 10 -14.45 18.41 7.90
C TYR A 10 -13.14 18.24 7.15
N PHE A 11 -12.89 19.01 6.09
CA PHE A 11 -11.75 18.80 5.18
C PHE A 11 -10.75 19.94 5.14
N ASN A 12 -11.01 21.09 5.78
CA ASN A 12 -10.07 22.21 5.94
C ASN A 12 -9.66 22.44 7.41
N ARG A 13 -9.21 21.38 8.10
CA ARG A 13 -9.01 21.38 9.57
C ARG A 13 -7.61 21.78 10.02
N GLN A 14 -6.64 21.86 9.11
CA GLN A 14 -5.22 22.10 9.43
C GLN A 14 -4.60 23.12 8.47
N SER A 15 -3.59 23.83 8.96
CA SER A 15 -2.76 24.72 8.14
C SER A 15 -1.40 24.08 7.92
N TYR A 16 -0.91 24.13 6.68
CA TYR A 16 0.36 23.55 6.29
C TYR A 16 1.33 24.67 5.86
N THR A 17 2.47 24.78 6.53
CA THR A 17 3.48 25.82 6.22
C THR A 17 4.25 25.55 4.94
N ASP A 18 4.33 24.27 4.56
CA ASP A 18 5.18 23.80 3.46
C ASP A 18 4.40 23.63 2.14
N VAL A 19 3.14 24.07 2.12
CA VAL A 19 2.27 24.09 0.93
C VAL A 19 2.13 25.54 0.45
N THR A 20 2.41 25.81 -0.83
CA THR A 20 2.39 27.18 -1.38
C THR A 20 0.97 27.75 -1.45
N LEU A 21 0.00 26.94 -1.84
CA LEU A 21 -1.43 27.25 -1.78
C LEU A 21 -2.21 25.95 -1.54
N GLY A 22 -2.99 25.89 -0.46
CA GLY A 22 -3.84 24.74 -0.12
C GLY A 22 -5.31 24.95 -0.51
N ILE A 23 -6.22 24.39 0.30
CA ILE A 23 -7.67 24.51 0.10
C ILE A 23 -8.11 25.98 0.13
N GLY A 24 -8.94 26.38 -0.83
CA GLY A 24 -9.57 27.71 -0.87
C GLY A 24 -9.54 28.42 -2.23
N ASP A 25 -8.94 27.80 -3.26
CA ASP A 25 -8.84 28.31 -4.63
C ASP A 25 -9.18 27.19 -5.63
N ASP A 26 -9.21 27.48 -6.94
CA ASP A 26 -9.53 26.52 -8.01
C ASP A 26 -8.51 25.38 -8.12
N SER A 27 -7.30 25.56 -7.57
CA SER A 27 -6.23 24.57 -7.58
C SER A 27 -5.26 24.80 -6.43
N ALA A 28 -4.67 23.70 -5.94
CA ALA A 28 -3.55 23.78 -5.01
C ALA A 28 -2.23 24.07 -5.75
N LEU A 29 -1.30 24.77 -5.11
CA LEU A 29 0.03 25.05 -5.63
C LEU A 29 1.10 24.45 -4.71
N ILE A 30 2.04 23.73 -5.30
CA ILE A 30 3.21 23.17 -4.62
C ILE A 30 4.46 23.65 -5.35
N THR A 31 5.41 24.23 -4.61
CA THR A 31 6.74 24.52 -5.14
C THR A 31 7.60 23.25 -5.07
N PRO A 32 8.08 22.71 -6.20
CA PRO A 32 8.86 21.47 -6.19
C PRO A 32 10.17 21.62 -5.42
N PRO A 33 10.59 20.60 -4.64
CA PRO A 33 11.93 20.58 -4.08
C PRO A 33 12.98 20.46 -5.18
N VAL A 34 14.14 21.09 -4.95
CA VAL A 34 15.24 21.13 -5.93
C VAL A 34 15.73 19.72 -6.26
N ASN A 35 15.97 19.45 -7.56
CA ASN A 35 16.48 18.18 -8.11
C ASN A 35 15.61 16.94 -7.84
N GLN A 36 14.32 17.12 -7.57
CA GLN A 36 13.37 16.02 -7.39
C GLN A 36 12.32 15.97 -8.50
N GLN A 37 11.76 14.79 -8.71
CA GLN A 37 10.64 14.53 -9.62
C GLN A 37 9.37 14.25 -8.81
N LEU A 38 8.24 14.66 -9.37
CA LEU A 38 6.92 14.34 -8.83
C LEU A 38 6.65 12.85 -9.01
N VAL A 39 6.25 12.19 -7.94
CA VAL A 39 5.62 10.87 -7.96
C VAL A 39 4.14 11.09 -7.63
N ILE A 40 3.25 10.57 -8.47
CA ILE A 40 1.81 10.77 -8.35
C ILE A 40 1.08 9.46 -8.67
N CYS A 41 0.10 9.13 -7.84
CA CYS A 41 -0.79 7.98 -8.00
C CYS A 41 -2.20 8.35 -7.54
N ALA A 42 -3.18 7.53 -7.92
CA ALA A 42 -4.54 7.67 -7.44
C ALA A 42 -5.24 6.30 -7.39
N ASP A 43 -5.77 5.96 -6.22
CA ASP A 43 -6.58 4.78 -5.98
C ASP A 43 -8.02 5.14 -5.61
N THR A 44 -8.94 4.26 -5.99
CA THR A 44 -10.36 4.40 -5.72
C THR A 44 -10.87 3.28 -4.83
N LEU A 45 -11.45 3.64 -3.68
CA LEU A 45 -12.16 2.73 -2.79
C LEU A 45 -13.67 2.88 -2.97
N VAL A 46 -14.32 1.74 -3.16
CA VAL A 46 -15.78 1.61 -3.36
C VAL A 46 -16.35 0.76 -2.23
N ALA A 47 -17.38 1.28 -1.56
CA ALA A 47 -18.05 0.59 -0.47
C ALA A 47 -18.66 -0.74 -0.92
N GLY A 48 -18.50 -1.79 -0.10
CA GLY A 48 -18.94 -3.14 -0.43
C GLY A 48 -18.04 -3.87 -1.43
N ARG A 49 -16.95 -3.25 -1.87
CA ARG A 49 -15.93 -3.87 -2.73
C ARG A 49 -14.55 -3.87 -2.11
N HIS A 50 -14.08 -2.71 -1.65
CA HIS A 50 -12.74 -2.55 -1.07
C HIS A 50 -12.77 -2.54 0.47
N PHE A 51 -13.97 -2.44 1.03
CA PHE A 51 -14.24 -2.54 2.46
C PHE A 51 -15.69 -3.02 2.68
N PRO A 52 -15.95 -3.83 3.73
CA PRO A 52 -17.31 -4.16 4.18
C PRO A 52 -18.21 -2.94 4.38
N LEU A 53 -19.52 -3.08 4.16
CA LEU A 53 -20.45 -1.94 4.26
C LEU A 53 -20.59 -1.38 5.68
N ASP A 54 -20.25 -2.18 6.68
CA ASP A 54 -20.26 -1.84 8.10
C ASP A 54 -18.90 -1.35 8.63
N THR A 55 -17.87 -1.26 7.78
CA THR A 55 -16.57 -0.68 8.16
C THR A 55 -16.76 0.73 8.72
N SER A 56 -16.09 1.00 9.83
CA SER A 56 -16.19 2.30 10.50
C SER A 56 -15.73 3.45 9.59
N ALA A 57 -16.39 4.61 9.67
CA ALA A 57 -16.01 5.78 8.89
C ALA A 57 -14.53 6.15 9.07
N HIS A 58 -14.01 6.02 10.29
CA HIS A 58 -12.60 6.25 10.61
C HIS A 58 -11.66 5.32 9.85
N ALA A 59 -11.92 4.01 9.86
CA ALA A 59 -11.15 3.04 9.07
C ALA A 59 -11.21 3.34 7.57
N ILE A 60 -12.38 3.71 7.04
CA ILE A 60 -12.52 4.10 5.62
C ILE A 60 -11.63 5.32 5.32
N GLY A 61 -11.64 6.34 6.18
CA GLY A 61 -10.79 7.52 6.03
C GLY A 61 -9.31 7.18 6.08
N TRP A 62 -8.90 6.38 7.05
CA TRP A 62 -7.52 5.91 7.16
C TRP A 62 -7.07 5.15 5.92
N LYS A 63 -7.81 4.09 5.54
CA LYS A 63 -7.48 3.21 4.43
C LYS A 63 -7.41 3.98 3.11
N SER A 64 -8.32 4.93 2.89
CA SER A 64 -8.33 5.77 1.67
C SER A 64 -7.01 6.51 1.44
N VAL A 65 -6.36 6.98 2.51
CA VAL A 65 -5.02 7.59 2.43
C VAL A 65 -3.94 6.53 2.33
N ALA A 66 -3.99 5.53 3.22
CA ALA A 66 -2.95 4.52 3.38
C ALA A 66 -2.61 3.80 2.07
N VAL A 67 -3.61 3.38 1.30
CA VAL A 67 -3.38 2.65 0.04
C VAL A 67 -2.60 3.49 -0.99
N ASN A 68 -2.92 4.78 -1.10
CA ASN A 68 -2.21 5.68 -2.00
C ASN A 68 -0.78 5.98 -1.51
N LEU A 69 -0.58 6.07 -0.19
CA LEU A 69 0.76 6.25 0.37
C LEU A 69 1.64 4.99 0.19
N SER A 70 1.02 3.82 0.08
CA SER A 70 1.71 2.56 -0.25
C SER A 70 2.34 2.62 -1.63
N ASP A 71 1.60 3.09 -2.64
CA ASP A 71 2.10 3.33 -4.00
C ASP A 71 3.29 4.31 -4.03
N ILE A 72 3.20 5.43 -3.30
CA ILE A 72 4.31 6.38 -3.20
C ILE A 72 5.55 5.70 -2.56
N ALA A 73 5.33 4.88 -1.53
CA ALA A 73 6.40 4.12 -0.87
C ALA A 73 7.04 3.10 -1.82
N ALA A 74 6.25 2.44 -2.68
CA ALA A 74 6.71 1.46 -3.66
C ALA A 74 7.65 2.05 -4.73
N MET A 75 7.64 3.38 -4.90
CA MET A 75 8.57 4.10 -5.77
C MET A 75 9.83 4.60 -5.04
N GLY A 76 9.95 4.34 -3.74
CA GLY A 76 11.02 4.87 -2.89
C GLY A 76 10.94 6.38 -2.63
N ALA A 77 9.77 6.96 -2.85
CA ALA A 77 9.54 8.40 -2.75
C ALA A 77 9.10 8.81 -1.33
N LYS A 78 9.31 10.09 -1.00
CA LYS A 78 8.77 10.69 0.22
C LYS A 78 7.36 11.22 -0.08
N PRO A 79 6.31 10.77 0.63
CA PRO A 79 4.98 11.34 0.46
C PRO A 79 4.93 12.79 0.96
N HIS A 80 4.08 13.60 0.35
CA HIS A 80 3.99 15.04 0.60
C HIS A 80 2.56 15.52 0.83
N SER A 81 1.65 15.21 -0.10
CA SER A 81 0.29 15.73 -0.06
C SER A 81 -0.70 14.82 -0.76
N ILE A 82 -1.98 15.00 -0.45
CA ILE A 82 -3.08 14.31 -1.11
C ILE A 82 -4.17 15.27 -1.59
N LEU A 83 -4.94 14.81 -2.58
CA LEU A 83 -6.26 15.32 -2.92
C LEU A 83 -7.32 14.28 -2.57
N LEU A 84 -8.51 14.74 -2.15
CA LEU A 84 -9.64 13.87 -1.81
C LEU A 84 -10.83 14.15 -2.72
N ALA A 85 -11.22 13.20 -3.56
CA ALA A 85 -12.50 13.20 -4.25
C ALA A 85 -13.47 12.24 -3.53
N LEU A 86 -14.52 12.79 -2.92
CA LEU A 86 -15.51 12.05 -2.14
C LEU A 86 -16.89 12.15 -2.79
N SER A 87 -17.44 11.01 -3.20
CA SER A 87 -18.85 10.86 -3.61
C SER A 87 -19.63 10.13 -2.52
N LEU A 88 -20.73 10.71 -2.04
CA LEU A 88 -21.64 10.09 -1.05
C LEU A 88 -23.12 10.40 -1.33
N PRO A 89 -24.06 9.50 -0.95
CA PRO A 89 -25.49 9.67 -1.28
C PRO A 89 -26.19 10.72 -0.42
N THR A 90 -25.82 10.79 0.85
CA THR A 90 -26.47 11.63 1.86
C THR A 90 -25.45 12.18 2.82
N ILE A 91 -25.70 13.37 3.34
CA ILE A 91 -24.88 13.99 4.39
C ILE A 91 -25.19 13.30 5.72
N ASP A 92 -24.19 12.65 6.29
CA ASP A 92 -24.21 12.16 7.67
C ASP A 92 -23.04 12.81 8.43
N HIS A 93 -23.36 13.67 9.39
CA HIS A 93 -22.37 14.41 10.17
C HIS A 93 -21.54 13.53 11.11
N GLY A 94 -22.11 12.44 11.61
CA GLY A 94 -21.39 11.47 12.44
C GLY A 94 -20.37 10.71 11.61
N TRP A 95 -20.80 10.24 10.43
CA TRP A 95 -19.94 9.58 9.47
C TRP A 95 -18.82 10.51 8.96
N LEU A 96 -19.15 11.74 8.51
CA LEU A 96 -18.18 12.72 8.01
C LEU A 96 -17.13 13.08 9.08
N LYS A 97 -17.54 13.17 10.35
CA LYS A 97 -16.61 13.38 11.46
C LYS A 97 -15.62 12.23 11.62
N GLY A 98 -16.11 10.99 11.61
CA GLY A 98 -15.25 9.81 11.71
C GLY A 98 -14.32 9.67 10.51
N PHE A 99 -14.86 9.82 9.30
CA PHE A 99 -14.12 9.74 8.05
C PHE A 99 -13.01 10.78 7.95
N SER A 100 -13.33 12.06 8.15
CA SER A 100 -12.31 13.12 8.17
C SER A 100 -11.26 12.87 9.25
N GLN A 101 -11.64 12.38 10.43
CA GLN A 101 -10.68 12.05 11.47
C GLN A 101 -9.69 10.97 11.01
N GLY A 102 -10.16 9.90 10.36
CA GLY A 102 -9.28 8.85 9.82
C GLY A 102 -8.34 9.35 8.72
N ILE A 103 -8.82 10.22 7.82
CA ILE A 103 -7.98 10.88 6.80
C ILE A 103 -6.85 11.65 7.49
N TYR A 104 -7.19 12.52 8.44
CA TYR A 104 -6.23 13.39 9.12
C TYR A 104 -5.27 12.59 10.01
N ASP A 105 -5.72 11.54 10.68
CA ASP A 105 -4.84 10.72 11.53
C ASP A 105 -3.79 9.98 10.68
N CYS A 106 -4.18 9.43 9.52
CA CYS A 106 -3.22 8.85 8.59
C CYS A 106 -2.26 9.92 8.03
N CYS A 107 -2.80 11.06 7.58
CA CYS A 107 -1.99 12.18 7.09
C CYS A 107 -0.97 12.67 8.12
N ASN A 108 -1.39 12.87 9.36
CA ASN A 108 -0.54 13.32 10.46
C ASN A 108 0.57 12.31 10.76
N GLN A 109 0.24 11.01 10.77
CA GLN A 109 1.22 9.96 11.04
C GLN A 109 2.37 9.95 10.02
N PHE A 110 2.08 10.23 8.75
CA PHE A 110 3.07 10.20 7.67
C PHE A 110 3.57 11.59 7.22
N GLY A 111 3.13 12.66 7.89
CA GLY A 111 3.53 14.03 7.58
C GLY A 111 3.05 14.51 6.21
N VAL A 112 1.82 14.16 5.85
CA VAL A 112 1.19 14.43 4.55
C VAL A 112 0.10 15.49 4.71
N ALA A 113 -0.02 16.39 3.73
CA ALA A 113 -1.03 17.45 3.73
C ALA A 113 -2.24 17.13 2.84
N LEU A 114 -3.47 17.28 3.34
CA LEU A 114 -4.66 17.34 2.49
C LEU A 114 -4.77 18.76 1.92
N ILE A 115 -4.54 18.93 0.61
CA ILE A 115 -4.39 20.27 0.01
C ILE A 115 -5.52 20.67 -0.95
N GLY A 116 -6.47 19.76 -1.21
CA GLY A 116 -7.55 19.99 -2.14
C GLY A 116 -8.39 18.75 -2.34
N GLY A 117 -9.38 18.86 -3.22
CA GLY A 117 -10.33 17.77 -3.45
C GLY A 117 -11.60 18.20 -4.14
N ASP A 118 -12.53 17.26 -4.21
CA ASP A 118 -13.89 17.46 -4.71
C ASP A 118 -14.88 16.73 -3.78
N THR A 119 -16.00 17.36 -3.45
CA THR A 119 -17.05 16.76 -2.61
C THR A 119 -18.36 16.75 -3.37
N THR A 120 -18.77 15.56 -3.81
CA THR A 120 -19.89 15.39 -4.74
C THR A 120 -20.99 14.53 -4.12
N GLN A 121 -22.25 14.87 -4.43
CA GLN A 121 -23.38 13.98 -4.15
C GLN A 121 -23.50 12.93 -5.26
N GLY A 122 -23.47 11.64 -4.89
CA GLY A 122 -23.58 10.52 -5.83
C GLY A 122 -24.27 9.31 -5.22
N PRO A 123 -24.81 8.39 -6.03
CA PRO A 123 -25.70 7.32 -5.54
C PRO A 123 -25.01 6.29 -4.63
N HIS A 124 -23.68 6.18 -4.71
CA HIS A 124 -22.87 5.23 -3.95
C HIS A 124 -21.66 5.92 -3.32
N LEU A 125 -21.24 5.41 -2.17
CA LEU A 125 -20.02 5.85 -1.50
C LEU A 125 -18.81 5.42 -2.32
N THR A 126 -18.08 6.39 -2.84
CA THR A 126 -16.86 6.20 -3.64
C THR A 126 -15.85 7.26 -3.25
N ILE A 127 -14.64 6.83 -2.94
CA ILE A 127 -13.56 7.70 -2.51
C ILE A 127 -12.40 7.49 -3.48
N THR A 128 -11.95 8.54 -4.12
CA THR A 128 -10.70 8.54 -4.87
C THR A 128 -9.75 9.51 -4.19
N VAL A 129 -8.60 9.01 -3.77
CA VAL A 129 -7.51 9.85 -3.27
C VAL A 129 -6.46 9.93 -4.35
N THR A 130 -5.83 11.09 -4.50
CA THR A 130 -4.60 11.23 -5.29
C THR A 130 -3.49 11.53 -4.32
N ALA A 131 -2.41 10.76 -4.32
CA ALA A 131 -1.23 11.07 -3.53
C ALA A 131 -0.11 11.62 -4.40
N MET A 132 0.63 12.55 -3.81
CA MET A 132 1.79 13.19 -4.40
C MET A 132 2.97 13.06 -3.45
N GLY A 133 4.10 12.66 -4.00
CA GLY A 133 5.37 12.58 -3.31
C GLY A 133 6.52 13.08 -4.18
N TRP A 134 7.70 13.10 -3.59
CA TRP A 134 8.91 13.56 -4.27
C TRP A 134 10.02 12.51 -4.12
N VAL A 135 10.75 12.31 -5.22
CA VAL A 135 11.94 11.47 -5.25
C VAL A 135 13.05 12.20 -5.98
N GLU A 136 14.29 11.99 -5.57
CA GLU A 136 15.45 12.52 -6.29
C GLU A 136 15.45 12.03 -7.74
N THR A 137 15.80 12.94 -8.66
CA THR A 137 15.69 12.68 -10.10
C THR A 137 16.45 11.42 -10.50
N GLY A 138 15.75 10.47 -11.13
CA GLY A 138 16.32 9.20 -11.56
C GLY A 138 16.60 8.17 -10.44
N GLN A 139 16.14 8.42 -9.21
CA GLN A 139 16.33 7.51 -8.07
C GLN A 139 15.06 6.73 -7.70
N ALA A 140 13.97 6.87 -8.45
CA ALA A 140 12.77 6.07 -8.24
C ALA A 140 13.07 4.58 -8.38
N VAL A 141 12.57 3.76 -7.45
CA VAL A 141 12.65 2.31 -7.57
C VAL A 141 11.50 1.87 -8.47
N LEU A 142 11.81 1.09 -9.51
CA LEU A 142 10.83 0.66 -10.50
C LEU A 142 10.45 -0.82 -10.27
N ARG A 143 9.37 -1.27 -10.90
CA ARG A 143 9.05 -2.71 -10.99
C ARG A 143 10.09 -3.47 -11.83
N SER A 144 10.69 -2.80 -12.81
CA SER A 144 11.82 -3.31 -13.59
C SER A 144 13.13 -3.11 -12.83
N GLY A 145 14.06 -4.07 -12.97
CA GLY A 145 15.44 -3.92 -12.47
C GLY A 145 15.93 -5.11 -11.65
N ALA A 146 15.03 -6.05 -11.32
CA ALA A 146 15.38 -7.32 -10.69
C ALA A 146 16.37 -8.10 -11.55
N LYS A 147 17.35 -8.73 -10.91
CA LYS A 147 18.40 -9.52 -11.59
C LYS A 147 18.49 -10.92 -10.98
N VAL A 148 18.89 -11.89 -11.81
CA VAL A 148 19.19 -13.25 -11.34
C VAL A 148 20.20 -13.19 -10.19
N GLY A 149 19.88 -13.87 -9.09
CA GLY A 149 20.67 -13.84 -7.85
C GLY A 149 20.25 -12.77 -6.83
N ASP A 150 19.34 -11.85 -7.20
CA ASP A 150 18.74 -10.95 -6.21
C ASP A 150 17.83 -11.74 -5.26
N TYR A 151 17.85 -11.38 -3.99
CA TYR A 151 16.88 -11.86 -3.02
C TYR A 151 15.52 -11.23 -3.27
N VAL A 152 14.45 -11.99 -3.04
CA VAL A 152 13.09 -11.50 -2.92
C VAL A 152 12.78 -11.31 -1.44
N CYS A 153 12.37 -10.11 -1.08
CA CYS A 153 12.05 -9.73 0.29
C CYS A 153 10.64 -9.15 0.38
N VAL A 154 10.03 -9.27 1.56
CA VAL A 154 8.76 -8.64 1.90
C VAL A 154 8.85 -8.00 3.29
N SER A 155 8.16 -6.86 3.49
CA SER A 155 8.00 -6.24 4.80
C SER A 155 6.84 -6.85 5.58
N GLY A 156 6.89 -6.72 6.91
CA GLY A 156 5.78 -7.05 7.78
C GLY A 156 5.31 -8.51 7.65
N GLN A 157 4.00 -8.68 7.54
CA GLN A 157 3.31 -9.97 7.43
C GLN A 157 2.32 -9.92 6.27
N VAL A 158 2.11 -11.06 5.61
CA VAL A 158 1.20 -11.21 4.47
C VAL A 158 0.08 -12.20 4.77
N GLY A 159 -1.12 -11.89 4.29
CA GLY A 159 -2.33 -12.70 4.43
C GLY A 159 -3.23 -12.31 5.61
N ASP A 160 -2.80 -11.38 6.47
CA ASP A 160 -3.55 -10.96 7.66
C ASP A 160 -4.89 -10.32 7.28
N ALA A 161 -4.85 -9.36 6.34
CA ALA A 161 -6.02 -8.61 5.92
C ALA A 161 -7.04 -9.53 5.22
N ALA A 162 -6.56 -10.42 4.36
CA ALA A 162 -7.39 -11.41 3.69
C ALA A 162 -8.03 -12.40 4.69
N TYR A 163 -7.29 -12.83 5.71
CA TYR A 163 -7.87 -13.62 6.79
C TYR A 163 -8.92 -12.83 7.58
N GLY A 164 -8.62 -11.57 7.93
CA GLY A 164 -9.54 -10.66 8.62
C GLY A 164 -10.84 -10.43 7.84
N LEU A 165 -10.77 -10.32 6.51
CA LEU A 165 -11.93 -10.18 5.63
C LEU A 165 -12.88 -11.39 5.71
N GLN A 166 -12.32 -12.61 5.82
CA GLN A 166 -13.13 -13.83 5.96
C GLN A 166 -13.63 -14.06 7.39
N HIS A 167 -13.09 -13.33 8.38
CA HIS A 167 -13.36 -13.50 9.81
C HIS A 167 -13.61 -12.16 10.49
N LEU A 168 -14.64 -11.43 10.03
CA LEU A 168 -15.00 -10.14 10.63
C LEU A 168 -15.25 -10.26 12.15
N GLY A 169 -14.70 -9.33 12.92
CA GLY A 169 -14.64 -9.34 14.38
C GLY A 169 -13.39 -10.02 14.96
N HIS A 170 -12.60 -10.72 14.14
CA HIS A 170 -11.28 -11.23 14.54
C HIS A 170 -10.27 -10.07 14.70
N PRO A 171 -9.29 -10.17 15.62
CA PRO A 171 -8.27 -9.12 15.78
C PRO A 171 -7.55 -8.71 14.48
N LEU A 172 -7.32 -9.67 13.57
CA LEU A 172 -6.69 -9.40 12.27
C LEU A 172 -7.55 -8.56 11.30
N GLN A 173 -8.84 -8.32 11.60
CA GLN A 173 -9.61 -7.30 10.88
C GLN A 173 -8.94 -5.92 10.98
N GLU A 174 -8.18 -5.63 12.05
CA GLU A 174 -7.43 -4.39 12.17
C GLU A 174 -6.42 -4.22 11.02
N ARG A 175 -5.85 -5.31 10.49
CA ARG A 175 -4.93 -5.26 9.34
C ARG A 175 -5.67 -4.96 8.03
N LEU A 176 -6.93 -5.38 7.92
CA LEU A 176 -7.80 -5.05 6.78
C LEU A 176 -8.28 -3.58 6.81
N ASP A 177 -8.69 -3.12 7.99
CA ASP A 177 -9.29 -1.80 8.21
C ASP A 177 -8.24 -0.69 8.31
N TYR A 178 -7.06 -1.01 8.87
CA TYR A 178 -5.96 -0.08 9.12
C TYR A 178 -4.62 -0.58 8.56
N PRO A 179 -4.51 -0.78 7.23
CA PRO A 179 -3.22 -1.11 6.64
C PRO A 179 -2.21 0.02 6.92
N THR A 180 -0.96 -0.34 7.16
CA THR A 180 0.10 0.61 7.49
C THR A 180 1.03 0.76 6.29
N PRO A 181 0.99 1.89 5.56
CA PRO A 181 1.87 2.08 4.40
C PRO A 181 3.32 2.20 4.87
N ARG A 182 4.23 1.51 4.18
CA ARG A 182 5.63 1.41 4.59
C ARG A 182 6.48 2.57 4.06
N CYS A 183 6.02 3.81 4.28
CA CYS A 183 6.61 5.03 3.71
C CYS A 183 8.07 5.26 4.11
N GLN A 184 8.44 4.96 5.35
CA GLN A 184 9.83 5.09 5.80
C GLN A 184 10.72 4.03 5.16
N LEU A 185 10.26 2.77 5.13
CA LEU A 185 10.97 1.69 4.46
C LEU A 185 11.19 1.97 2.97
N GLY A 186 10.17 2.43 2.25
CA GLY A 186 10.28 2.80 0.84
C GLY A 186 11.42 3.80 0.59
N GLN A 187 11.47 4.88 1.38
CA GLN A 187 12.55 5.87 1.32
C GLN A 187 13.93 5.27 1.63
N GLN A 188 14.00 4.31 2.57
CA GLN A 188 15.25 3.66 2.94
C GLN A 188 15.73 2.63 1.90
N LEU A 189 14.82 2.08 1.09
CA LEU A 189 15.12 1.16 -0.01
C LEU A 189 15.58 1.88 -1.29
N LYS A 190 15.36 3.19 -1.40
CA LYS A 190 15.90 4.03 -2.48
C LYS A 190 17.43 3.87 -2.59
N GLY A 191 17.90 3.41 -3.74
CA GLY A 191 19.32 3.14 -4.00
C GLY A 191 19.86 1.81 -3.43
N LEU A 192 19.01 1.00 -2.78
CA LEU A 192 19.35 -0.34 -2.29
C LEU A 192 18.61 -1.43 -3.06
N ALA A 193 17.29 -1.30 -3.19
CA ALA A 193 16.44 -2.24 -3.93
C ALA A 193 16.71 -2.16 -5.44
N SER A 194 16.72 -3.32 -6.10
CA SER A 194 16.82 -3.42 -7.56
C SER A 194 15.47 -3.29 -8.25
N SER A 195 14.40 -3.75 -7.61
CA SER A 195 13.01 -3.46 -7.99
C SER A 195 12.09 -3.47 -6.78
N MET A 196 10.90 -2.86 -6.91
CA MET A 196 9.92 -2.80 -5.82
C MET A 196 8.48 -2.65 -6.34
N ILE A 197 7.54 -3.16 -5.54
CA ILE A 197 6.10 -3.01 -5.68
C ILE A 197 5.47 -3.14 -4.28
N ASP A 198 4.34 -2.53 -4.01
CA ASP A 198 3.53 -2.88 -2.85
C ASP A 198 2.58 -4.05 -3.14
N ILE A 199 2.04 -4.65 -2.09
CA ILE A 199 1.20 -5.86 -2.17
C ILE A 199 -0.26 -5.48 -1.93
N SER A 200 -1.00 -5.18 -3.00
CA SER A 200 -2.42 -4.85 -2.95
C SER A 200 -3.31 -6.03 -3.39
N ASP A 201 -2.90 -6.77 -4.41
CA ASP A 201 -3.69 -7.85 -5.03
C ASP A 201 -3.24 -9.25 -4.58
N GLY A 202 -2.12 -9.32 -3.88
CA GLY A 202 -1.55 -10.54 -3.31
C GLY A 202 -0.12 -10.76 -3.80
N LEU A 203 0.73 -11.23 -2.89
CA LEU A 203 2.19 -11.30 -3.09
C LEU A 203 2.59 -11.97 -4.42
N ALA A 204 1.93 -13.05 -4.82
CA ALA A 204 2.29 -13.76 -6.04
C ALA A 204 1.94 -12.98 -7.31
N GLN A 205 0.78 -12.30 -7.33
CA GLN A 205 0.37 -11.47 -8.47
C GLN A 205 1.27 -10.24 -8.58
N ASP A 206 1.49 -9.54 -7.46
CA ASP A 206 2.26 -8.31 -7.43
C ASP A 206 3.76 -8.56 -7.72
N LEU A 207 4.35 -9.61 -7.14
CA LEU A 207 5.68 -10.07 -7.55
C LEU A 207 5.70 -10.43 -9.04
N GLY A 208 4.65 -11.05 -9.56
CA GLY A 208 4.50 -11.35 -10.99
C GLY A 208 4.65 -10.12 -11.89
N HIS A 209 4.24 -8.93 -11.43
CA HIS A 209 4.48 -7.68 -12.16
C HIS A 209 5.96 -7.30 -12.22
N ILE A 210 6.72 -7.48 -11.13
CA ILE A 210 8.18 -7.32 -11.12
C ILE A 210 8.84 -8.31 -12.09
N LEU A 211 8.46 -9.59 -12.02
CA LEU A 211 9.01 -10.66 -12.84
C LEU A 211 8.84 -10.37 -14.33
N LYS A 212 7.62 -9.97 -14.72
CA LYS A 212 7.30 -9.57 -16.09
C LYS A 212 8.08 -8.33 -16.53
N ALA A 213 8.13 -7.29 -15.70
CA ALA A 213 8.83 -6.04 -16.03
C ALA A 213 10.36 -6.22 -16.11
N SER A 214 10.91 -7.22 -15.42
CA SER A 214 12.35 -7.51 -15.38
C SER A 214 12.78 -8.68 -16.26
N ASN A 215 11.83 -9.39 -16.90
CA ASN A 215 12.06 -10.58 -17.73
C ASN A 215 12.87 -11.68 -17.01
N VAL A 216 12.44 -12.01 -15.79
CA VAL A 216 13.03 -13.04 -14.91
C VAL A 216 11.92 -13.84 -14.23
N GLY A 217 12.24 -14.88 -13.46
CA GLY A 217 11.31 -15.52 -12.54
C GLY A 217 11.78 -15.46 -11.09
N ALA A 218 11.08 -16.17 -10.22
CA ALA A 218 11.46 -16.28 -8.80
C ALA A 218 11.13 -17.67 -8.26
N ARG A 219 11.95 -18.12 -7.31
CA ARG A 219 11.65 -19.27 -6.46
C ARG A 219 11.42 -18.78 -5.04
N LEU A 220 10.20 -18.96 -4.54
CA LEU A 220 9.83 -18.61 -3.17
C LEU A 220 9.91 -19.83 -2.24
N LEU A 221 10.35 -19.59 -1.02
CA LEU A 221 10.49 -20.56 0.07
C LEU A 221 9.27 -20.41 0.99
N LEU A 222 8.35 -21.36 0.91
CA LEU A 222 7.04 -21.28 1.56
C LEU A 222 7.13 -21.24 3.09
N GLU A 223 8.10 -21.94 3.68
CA GLU A 223 8.35 -21.92 5.12
C GLU A 223 8.92 -20.58 5.63
N LYS A 224 9.34 -19.69 4.73
CA LYS A 224 9.87 -18.36 5.09
C LYS A 224 8.87 -17.23 4.95
N LEU A 225 7.68 -17.47 4.38
CA LEU A 225 6.66 -16.43 4.27
C LEU A 225 6.32 -15.90 5.68
N PRO A 226 6.39 -14.58 5.92
CA PRO A 226 6.07 -14.03 7.23
C PRO A 226 4.57 -14.00 7.42
N ILE A 227 4.07 -14.99 8.14
CA ILE A 227 2.64 -15.18 8.39
C ILE A 227 2.38 -14.99 9.89
N ASP A 228 1.22 -14.44 10.24
CA ASP A 228 0.85 -14.30 11.65
C ASP A 228 0.68 -15.65 12.36
N SER A 229 1.12 -15.67 13.62
CA SER A 229 0.98 -16.83 14.51
C SER A 229 -0.46 -17.33 14.62
N MET A 230 -1.46 -16.45 14.51
CA MET A 230 -2.88 -16.81 14.53
C MET A 230 -3.31 -17.64 13.30
N LEU A 231 -2.50 -17.64 12.22
CA LEU A 231 -2.74 -18.45 11.02
C LEU A 231 -1.92 -19.76 11.05
N GLU A 232 -1.05 -19.98 12.03
CA GLU A 232 -0.22 -21.19 12.13
C GLU A 232 -1.02 -22.47 12.39
N GLU A 233 -2.22 -22.36 12.99
CA GLU A 233 -3.10 -23.50 13.20
C GLU A 233 -3.86 -23.94 11.93
N LEU A 234 -3.88 -23.08 10.90
CA LEU A 234 -4.52 -23.42 9.63
C LEU A 234 -3.70 -24.45 8.85
N PRO A 235 -4.36 -25.31 8.04
CA PRO A 235 -3.67 -26.14 7.06
C PRO A 235 -2.74 -25.30 6.16
N GLU A 236 -1.53 -25.80 5.90
CA GLU A 236 -0.48 -25.08 5.18
C GLU A 236 -0.97 -24.47 3.86
N GLN A 237 -1.71 -25.24 3.07
CA GLN A 237 -2.26 -24.77 1.80
C GLN A 237 -3.18 -23.57 1.98
N GLN A 238 -4.06 -23.57 2.98
CA GLN A 238 -4.95 -22.44 3.26
C GLN A 238 -4.14 -21.22 3.72
N ARG A 239 -3.14 -21.45 4.57
CA ARG A 239 -2.23 -20.41 5.05
C ARG A 239 -1.51 -19.71 3.90
N TRP A 240 -0.97 -20.48 2.96
CA TRP A 240 -0.27 -19.93 1.80
C TRP A 240 -1.22 -19.29 0.77
N GLN A 241 -2.47 -19.73 0.67
CA GLN A 241 -3.47 -19.02 -0.13
C GLN A 241 -3.72 -17.61 0.41
N TYR A 242 -3.87 -17.44 1.73
CA TYR A 242 -3.96 -16.10 2.32
C TYR A 242 -2.70 -15.28 2.03
N ALA A 243 -1.51 -15.84 2.30
CA ALA A 243 -0.25 -15.13 2.14
C ALA A 243 0.10 -14.75 0.69
N LEU A 244 -0.28 -15.56 -0.30
CA LEU A 244 0.14 -15.39 -1.69
C LEU A 244 -0.92 -14.79 -2.60
N ALA A 245 -2.20 -14.96 -2.26
CA ALA A 245 -3.34 -14.63 -3.10
C ALA A 245 -4.37 -13.73 -2.41
N GLY A 246 -4.20 -13.45 -1.12
CA GLY A 246 -5.19 -12.74 -0.32
C GLY A 246 -5.37 -11.27 -0.71
N GLY A 247 -4.26 -10.54 -0.82
CA GLY A 247 -4.25 -9.10 -1.06
C GLY A 247 -4.62 -8.27 0.18
N ASP A 248 -4.79 -6.97 -0.03
CA ASP A 248 -5.05 -5.96 1.02
C ASP A 248 -3.93 -5.84 2.09
N ASP A 249 -2.74 -6.36 1.83
CA ASP A 249 -1.61 -6.33 2.79
C ASP A 249 -0.96 -4.94 2.88
N TYR A 250 -0.76 -4.27 1.74
CA TYR A 250 -0.04 -2.99 1.57
C TYR A 250 1.36 -2.99 2.19
N GLU A 251 1.99 -4.17 2.18
CA GLU A 251 3.41 -4.38 2.45
C GLU A 251 4.24 -4.13 1.20
N LEU A 252 5.55 -3.91 1.33
CA LEU A 252 6.45 -3.79 0.18
C LEU A 252 7.08 -5.13 -0.16
N CYS A 253 6.93 -5.57 -1.42
CA CYS A 253 7.70 -6.63 -2.03
C CYS A 253 8.82 -6.02 -2.88
N PHE A 254 10.06 -6.42 -2.64
CA PHE A 254 11.20 -5.86 -3.35
C PHE A 254 12.27 -6.90 -3.62
N THR A 255 13.07 -6.62 -4.65
CA THR A 255 14.28 -7.40 -4.95
C THR A 255 15.51 -6.63 -4.55
N ILE A 256 16.56 -7.34 -4.12
CA ILE A 256 17.77 -6.73 -3.60
C ILE A 256 18.98 -7.66 -3.74
N THR A 257 20.12 -7.12 -4.18
CA THR A 257 21.37 -7.89 -4.22
C THR A 257 21.78 -8.34 -2.80
N PRO A 258 22.47 -9.49 -2.64
CA PRO A 258 22.98 -9.91 -1.34
C PRO A 258 23.83 -8.84 -0.64
N GLN A 259 24.64 -8.08 -1.39
CA GLN A 259 25.49 -7.03 -0.82
C GLN A 259 24.69 -5.83 -0.31
N ASN A 260 23.61 -5.43 -1.00
CA ASN A 260 22.74 -4.37 -0.51
C ASN A 260 21.80 -4.85 0.59
N TYR A 261 21.46 -6.14 0.63
CA TYR A 261 20.70 -6.73 1.72
C TYR A 261 21.46 -6.62 3.05
N GLU A 262 22.76 -6.92 3.06
CA GLU A 262 23.62 -6.69 4.25
C GLU A 262 23.64 -5.22 4.69
N LYS A 263 23.63 -4.26 3.75
CA LYS A 263 23.53 -2.82 4.07
C LYS A 263 22.16 -2.46 4.64
N LEU A 264 21.09 -3.07 4.15
CA LEU A 264 19.74 -2.86 4.65
C LEU A 264 19.61 -3.35 6.09
N LEU A 265 20.17 -4.51 6.42
CA LEU A 265 20.17 -5.07 7.78
C LEU A 265 20.92 -4.21 8.81
N GLN A 266 21.83 -3.34 8.35
CA GLN A 266 22.55 -2.39 9.21
C GLN A 266 21.74 -1.12 9.52
N LYS A 267 20.62 -0.89 8.81
CA LYS A 267 19.74 0.26 9.08
C LYS A 267 18.82 -0.04 10.25
N GLN A 268 18.43 1.01 10.97
CA GLN A 268 17.31 0.94 11.90
C GLN A 268 16.01 1.04 11.09
N LEU A 269 15.31 -0.10 10.99
CA LEU A 269 14.01 -0.23 10.35
C LEU A 269 12.90 -0.20 11.40
N ASP A 270 11.75 0.35 11.05
CA ASP A 270 10.53 0.39 11.86
C ASP A 270 9.66 -0.87 11.68
N ILE A 271 10.03 -1.74 10.74
CA ILE A 271 9.30 -2.96 10.38
C ILE A 271 10.26 -4.12 10.12
N LYS A 272 9.79 -5.35 10.40
CA LYS A 272 10.52 -6.57 10.07
C LYS A 272 10.60 -6.74 8.55
N ILE A 273 11.75 -7.19 8.07
CA ILE A 273 11.98 -7.60 6.69
C ILE A 273 12.28 -9.09 6.66
N THR A 274 11.67 -9.80 5.72
CA THR A 274 11.85 -11.25 5.57
C THR A 274 12.30 -11.56 4.15
N MET A 275 13.45 -12.20 3.99
CA MET A 275 13.85 -12.80 2.72
C MET A 275 13.08 -14.10 2.50
N ILE A 276 12.33 -14.15 1.41
CA ILE A 276 11.36 -15.20 1.10
C ILE A 276 11.73 -15.99 -0.15
N GLY A 277 12.81 -15.65 -0.84
CA GLY A 277 13.19 -16.33 -2.07
C GLY A 277 14.30 -15.62 -2.84
N GLU A 278 14.45 -16.02 -4.09
CA GLU A 278 15.50 -15.53 -4.99
C GLU A 278 14.98 -15.40 -6.42
N ILE A 279 15.48 -14.41 -7.15
CA ILE A 279 15.23 -14.20 -8.56
C ILE A 279 16.06 -15.18 -9.40
N VAL A 280 15.42 -15.85 -10.35
CA VAL A 280 16.00 -16.89 -11.21
C VAL A 280 15.85 -16.54 -12.69
N GLU A 281 16.66 -17.17 -13.54
CA GLU A 281 16.63 -16.94 -15.00
C GLU A 281 15.34 -17.47 -15.66
N GLN A 282 14.83 -18.62 -15.21
CA GLN A 282 13.59 -19.19 -15.72
C GLN A 282 12.42 -18.24 -15.42
N THR A 283 11.73 -17.75 -16.45
CA THR A 283 10.63 -16.77 -16.34
C THR A 283 9.33 -17.40 -15.82
N GLN A 284 9.38 -17.93 -14.61
CA GLN A 284 8.27 -18.56 -13.91
C GLN A 284 8.38 -18.26 -12.41
N LEU A 285 7.24 -18.07 -11.75
CA LEU A 285 7.15 -18.09 -10.30
C LEU A 285 6.97 -19.55 -9.85
N THR A 286 7.89 -20.04 -9.04
CA THR A 286 7.84 -21.38 -8.44
C THR A 286 7.90 -21.31 -6.92
N PHE A 287 7.43 -22.37 -6.27
CA PHE A 287 7.37 -22.48 -4.82
C PHE A 287 8.10 -23.74 -4.37
N GLU A 288 8.83 -23.62 -3.28
CA GLU A 288 9.52 -24.72 -2.61
C GLU A 288 9.07 -24.78 -1.16
N HIS A 289 8.88 -25.98 -0.62
CA HIS A 289 8.66 -26.21 0.80
C HIS A 289 9.70 -27.20 1.32
N LEU A 290 10.55 -26.74 2.26
CA LEU A 290 11.58 -27.57 2.91
C LEU A 290 12.47 -28.35 1.90
N GLY A 291 12.89 -27.69 0.82
CA GLY A 291 13.76 -28.31 -0.19
C GLY A 291 13.05 -29.09 -1.30
N SER A 292 11.71 -29.15 -1.31
CA SER A 292 10.92 -29.85 -2.33
C SER A 292 10.04 -28.89 -3.12
N ASP A 293 9.99 -29.06 -4.45
CA ASP A 293 9.06 -28.31 -5.30
C ASP A 293 7.62 -28.50 -4.83
N TYR A 294 6.89 -27.39 -4.68
CA TYR A 294 5.51 -27.39 -4.21
C TYR A 294 4.57 -26.81 -5.28
N PRO A 295 3.75 -27.64 -5.94
CA PRO A 295 2.79 -27.13 -6.92
C PRO A 295 1.65 -26.40 -6.21
N LEU A 296 1.52 -25.09 -6.45
CA LEU A 296 0.45 -24.28 -5.91
C LEU A 296 -0.28 -23.54 -7.04
N GLN A 297 -1.61 -23.65 -7.05
CA GLN A 297 -2.47 -22.86 -7.93
C GLN A 297 -2.89 -21.59 -7.20
N ILE A 298 -2.71 -20.44 -7.83
CA ILE A 298 -2.98 -19.13 -7.26
C ILE A 298 -3.96 -18.41 -8.18
N HIS A 299 -4.98 -17.81 -7.57
CA HIS A 299 -5.92 -16.91 -8.22
C HIS A 299 -5.79 -15.55 -7.55
N GLY A 300 -5.13 -14.60 -8.22
CA GLY A 300 -5.01 -13.23 -7.69
C GLY A 300 -6.27 -12.41 -7.91
N TYR A 301 -6.35 -11.25 -7.26
CA TYR A 301 -7.48 -10.34 -7.39
C TYR A 301 -7.55 -9.71 -8.78
N GLN A 302 -8.75 -9.62 -9.34
CA GLN A 302 -8.98 -8.86 -10.56
C GLN A 302 -10.42 -8.33 -10.59
N HIS A 303 -10.58 -7.03 -10.85
CA HIS A 303 -11.90 -6.49 -11.14
C HIS A 303 -12.44 -7.09 -12.45
N PHE A 304 -13.75 -7.37 -12.46
CA PHE A 304 -14.47 -7.96 -13.62
C PHE A 304 -14.04 -9.40 -13.98
N ALA A 305 -13.40 -10.12 -13.06
CA ALA A 305 -13.13 -11.55 -13.16
C ALA A 305 -14.33 -12.43 -12.77
#